data_AF-A0A699QHL9-F1
#
_entry.id   AF-A0A699QHL9-F1
#
_cell.length_a   1.000
_cell.length_b   1.000
_cell.length_c   1.000
_cell.angle_alpha   90.00
_cell.angle_beta   90.00
_cell.angle_gamma   90.00
#
_symmetry.space_group_name_H-M   'P 1'
#
loop_
_entity.id
_entity.type
_entity.pdbx_description
1 polymer ?
#
loop_
_entity_poly.entity_id
_entity_poly.type
_entity_poly.pdbx_seq_one_letter_code
_entity_poly.pdbx_strand_id
1 'polypeptide(L)'
;VVQIVLWYLDSGCSKHMTGDRSQLINFGKKFLGTVKFRNDHVAKIMGYRDYQIGNVTISRVYYVEGLGHNLFSIGQFCDSDLEVAFCQHTCFILNLEGVDLLTGSRGNNLYTLSL
;
A
#
# COMPACT_ATOMS: atom_id res chain seq x y z
N VAL A 1 5.38 21.56 9.58
CA VAL A 1 5.21 20.97 8.23
C VAL A 1 4.45 19.68 8.41
N VAL A 2 3.23 19.57 7.85
CA VAL A 2 2.46 18.32 7.90
C VAL A 2 3.08 17.38 6.86
N GLN A 3 3.55 16.21 7.30
CA GLN A 3 4.09 15.21 6.38
C GLN A 3 2.92 14.40 5.84
N ILE A 4 2.57 14.63 4.56
CA ILE A 4 1.56 13.83 3.86
C ILE A 4 2.20 12.50 3.49
N VAL A 5 1.68 11.40 4.02
CA VAL A 5 2.11 10.05 3.63
C VAL A 5 1.28 9.61 2.42
N LEU A 6 1.94 9.40 1.29
CA LEU A 6 1.29 9.07 0.02
C LEU A 6 1.46 7.58 -0.31
N TRP A 7 0.35 6.91 -0.62
CA TRP A 7 0.32 5.51 -1.07
C TRP A 7 -0.27 5.40 -2.46
N TYR A 8 0.46 4.77 -3.39
CA TYR A 8 -0.03 4.50 -4.74
C TYR A 8 -0.80 3.19 -4.80
N LEU A 9 -1.95 3.21 -5.44
CA LEU A 9 -2.72 2.01 -5.76
C LEU A 9 -2.14 1.36 -7.03
N ASP A 10 -1.58 0.16 -6.89
CA ASP A 10 -0.85 -0.51 -7.97
C ASP A 10 -1.34 -1.94 -8.17
N SER A 11 -1.92 -2.22 -9.34
CA SER A 11 -2.38 -3.55 -9.73
C SER A 11 -1.26 -4.47 -10.22
N GLY A 12 -0.11 -3.92 -10.61
CA GLY A 12 1.10 -4.68 -10.96
C GLY A 12 1.92 -5.12 -9.75
N CYS A 13 1.57 -4.61 -8.57
CA CYS A 13 2.29 -4.86 -7.34
C CYS A 13 1.79 -6.14 -6.65
N SER A 14 2.70 -7.06 -6.32
CA SER A 14 2.33 -8.35 -5.72
C SER A 14 1.95 -8.27 -4.23
N LYS A 15 2.44 -7.25 -3.52
CA LYS A 15 2.23 -7.07 -2.08
C LYS A 15 2.12 -5.59 -1.72
N HIS A 16 1.39 -5.23 -0.67
CA HIS A 16 1.51 -3.91 -0.05
C HIS A 16 2.95 -3.73 0.44
N MET A 17 3.60 -2.63 0.08
CA MET A 17 5.02 -2.40 0.31
C MET A 17 5.31 -0.95 0.67
N THR A 18 6.23 -0.73 1.61
CA THR A 18 6.75 0.59 2.00
C THR A 18 8.27 0.55 2.12
N GLY A 19 8.91 1.65 1.76
CA GLY A 19 10.33 1.90 2.06
C GLY A 19 10.55 2.61 3.40
N ASP A 20 9.48 2.97 4.10
CA ASP A 20 9.51 3.72 5.35
C ASP A 20 9.02 2.84 6.50
N ARG A 21 9.98 2.31 7.26
CA ARG A 21 9.69 1.47 8.44
C ARG A 21 8.87 2.19 9.51
N SER A 22 8.93 3.52 9.58
CA SER A 22 8.27 4.30 10.64
C SER A 22 6.75 4.28 10.52
N GLN A 23 6.24 3.92 9.34
CA GLN A 23 4.81 3.79 9.06
C GLN A 23 4.23 2.49 9.64
N LEU A 24 5.07 1.51 9.98
CA LEU A 24 4.62 0.18 10.36
C LEU A 24 4.54 0.00 11.89
N ILE A 25 3.45 -0.60 12.35
CA ILE A 25 3.19 -0.81 13.79
C ILE A 25 4.05 -1.96 14.32
N ASN A 26 4.78 -1.71 15.42
CA ASN A 26 5.58 -2.73 16.14
C ASN A 26 6.55 -3.51 15.22
N PHE A 27 7.24 -2.78 14.32
CA PHE A 27 8.14 -3.37 13.33
C PHE A 27 9.41 -3.95 13.95
N GLY A 28 9.62 -5.25 13.73
CA GLY A 28 10.87 -5.96 14.00
C GLY A 28 11.55 -6.32 12.68
N LYS A 29 12.80 -5.88 12.50
CA LYS A 29 13.58 -6.13 11.27
C LYS A 29 13.96 -7.62 11.18
N LYS A 30 13.56 -8.28 10.09
CA LYS A 30 13.90 -9.67 9.77
C LYS A 30 13.93 -9.86 8.26
N PHE A 31 15.00 -10.43 7.72
CA PHE A 31 15.05 -10.79 6.31
C PHE A 31 14.01 -11.87 5.98
N LEU A 32 13.18 -11.63 4.97
CA LEU A 32 12.12 -12.55 4.55
C LEU A 32 12.24 -13.00 3.09
N GLY A 33 13.09 -12.34 2.29
CA GLY A 33 13.24 -12.64 0.87
C GLY A 33 13.59 -11.39 0.07
N THR A 34 13.30 -11.46 -1.23
CA THR A 34 13.56 -10.35 -2.16
C THR A 34 12.34 -10.07 -3.03
N VAL A 35 12.25 -8.84 -3.54
CA VAL A 35 11.28 -8.43 -4.56
C VAL A 35 12.04 -7.98 -5.79
N LYS A 36 11.54 -8.36 -6.97
CA LYS A 36 12.08 -7.92 -8.27
C LYS A 36 11.17 -6.85 -8.85
N PHE A 37 11.76 -5.73 -9.25
CA PHE A 37 11.06 -4.63 -9.88
C PHE A 37 11.02 -4.80 -11.41
N ARG A 38 10.19 -3.97 -12.07
CA ARG A 38 10.06 -3.95 -13.53
C ARG A 38 11.39 -3.65 -14.25
N ASN A 39 12.30 -2.91 -13.62
CA ASN A 39 13.62 -2.59 -14.16
C ASN A 39 14.70 -3.64 -13.81
N ASP A 40 14.29 -4.86 -13.48
CA ASP A 40 15.14 -5.97 -13.04
C ASP A 40 15.94 -5.75 -11.74
N HIS A 41 15.83 -4.58 -11.11
CA HIS A 41 16.42 -4.35 -9.81
C HIS A 41 15.77 -5.27 -8.76
N VAL A 42 16.57 -5.71 -7.79
CA VAL A 42 16.14 -6.60 -6.72
C VAL A 42 16.39 -5.93 -5.38
N ALA A 43 15.35 -5.79 -4.56
CA ALA A 43 15.46 -5.27 -3.20
C ALA A 43 15.18 -6.34 -2.15
N LYS A 44 15.72 -6.13 -0.95
CA LYS A 44 15.50 -7.01 0.20
C LYS A 44 14.21 -6.65 0.90
N ILE A 45 13.44 -7.68 1.22
CA ILE A 45 12.28 -7.60 2.09
C ILE A 45 12.78 -7.84 3.52
N MET A 46 12.68 -6.81 4.36
CA MET A 46 13.28 -6.80 5.71
C MET A 46 12.25 -6.88 6.84
N GLY A 47 11.02 -7.27 6.52
CA GLY A 47 9.97 -7.61 7.47
C GLY A 47 8.60 -7.28 6.90
N TYR A 48 7.54 -7.59 7.64
CA TYR A 48 6.22 -7.04 7.42
C TYR A 48 5.52 -6.77 8.75
N ARG A 49 4.63 -5.78 8.73
CA ARG A 49 3.74 -5.42 9.83
C ARG A 49 2.52 -4.73 9.28
N ASP A 50 1.62 -4.38 10.18
CA ASP A 50 0.39 -3.70 9.82
C ASP A 50 0.64 -2.20 9.71
N TYR A 51 -0.08 -1.57 8.80
CA TYR A 51 -0.14 -0.14 8.61
C TYR A 51 -1.53 0.35 9.00
N GLN A 52 -1.61 1.43 9.77
CA GLN A 52 -2.89 2.00 10.16
C GLN A 52 -3.12 3.33 9.45
N ILE A 53 -4.30 3.45 8.83
CA ILE A 53 -4.75 4.64 8.12
C ILE A 53 -6.14 5.00 8.65
N GLY A 54 -6.20 6.07 9.45
CA GLY A 54 -7.39 6.38 10.24
C GLY A 54 -7.78 5.20 11.15
N ASN A 55 -9.00 4.69 10.96
CA ASN A 55 -9.54 3.54 11.70
C ASN A 55 -9.36 2.21 10.97
N VAL A 56 -8.76 2.20 9.78
CA VAL A 56 -8.55 1.00 8.96
C VAL A 56 -7.13 0.48 9.18
N THR A 57 -7.02 -0.83 9.38
CA THR A 57 -5.74 -1.53 9.47
C THR A 57 -5.48 -2.30 8.18
N ILE A 58 -4.38 -1.99 7.51
CA ILE A 58 -3.89 -2.74 6.36
C ILE A 58 -2.89 -3.76 6.87
N SER A 59 -3.25 -5.04 6.77
CA SER A 59 -2.42 -6.11 7.28
C SER A 59 -1.26 -6.44 6.33
N ARG A 60 -0.17 -6.99 6.90
CA ARG A 60 0.95 -7.58 6.13
C ARG A 60 1.57 -6.65 5.10
N VAL A 61 1.79 -5.39 5.47
CA VAL A 61 2.55 -4.44 4.67
C VAL A 61 4.04 -4.72 4.82
N TYR A 62 4.70 -4.99 3.69
CA TYR A 62 6.10 -5.38 3.66
C TYR A 62 7.02 -4.16 3.67
N TYR A 63 8.06 -4.22 4.48
CA TYR A 63 9.15 -3.26 4.42
C TYR A 63 10.20 -3.72 3.41
N VAL A 64 10.45 -2.89 2.41
CA VAL A 64 11.40 -3.15 1.31
C VAL A 64 12.52 -2.11 1.34
N GLU A 65 13.77 -2.55 1.51
CA GLU A 65 14.91 -1.64 1.54
C GLU A 65 15.07 -0.90 0.20
N GLY A 66 15.20 0.42 0.28
CA GLY A 66 15.42 1.27 -0.90
C GLY A 66 14.19 1.54 -1.75
N LEU A 67 13.00 1.10 -1.34
CA LEU A 67 11.76 1.40 -2.05
C LEU A 67 11.43 2.90 -1.93
N GLY A 68 11.36 3.61 -3.05
CA GLY A 68 11.14 5.07 -3.06
C GLY A 68 9.69 5.51 -2.84
N HIS A 69 8.72 4.63 -3.09
CA HIS A 69 7.29 4.94 -2.99
C HIS A 69 6.53 3.84 -2.29
N ASN A 70 5.53 4.22 -1.50
CA ASN A 70 4.63 3.27 -0.87
C ASN A 70 3.61 2.76 -1.87
N LEU A 71 3.40 1.46 -1.92
CA LEU A 71 2.51 0.79 -2.86
C LEU A 71 1.49 -0.03 -2.07
N PHE A 72 0.21 0.13 -2.39
CA PHE A 72 -0.79 -0.86 -2.04
C PHE A 72 -1.09 -1.73 -3.25
N SER A 73 -0.95 -3.05 -3.06
CA SER A 73 -1.36 -4.03 -4.05
C SER A 73 -2.89 -4.07 -4.16
N ILE A 74 -3.42 -3.84 -5.37
CA ILE A 74 -4.84 -4.04 -5.64
C ILE A 74 -5.22 -5.52 -5.50
N GLY A 75 -4.35 -6.43 -5.94
CA GLY A 75 -4.60 -7.86 -5.82
C GLY A 75 -4.84 -8.29 -4.37
N GLN A 76 -4.05 -7.78 -3.41
CA GLN A 76 -4.26 -8.10 -2.01
C GLN A 76 -5.55 -7.52 -1.41
N PHE A 77 -6.03 -6.38 -1.89
CA PHE A 77 -7.35 -5.88 -1.50
C PHE A 77 -8.43 -6.85 -1.99
N CYS A 78 -8.37 -7.26 -3.26
CA CYS A 78 -9.31 -8.23 -3.80
C CYS A 78 -9.25 -9.60 -3.10
N ASP A 79 -8.06 -10.09 -2.77
CA ASP A 79 -7.86 -11.33 -1.99
C ASP A 79 -8.45 -11.25 -0.57
N SER A 80 -8.73 -10.03 -0.09
CA SER A 80 -9.32 -9.76 1.23
C SER A 80 -10.80 -9.38 1.14
N ASP A 81 -11.48 -9.77 0.06
CA ASP A 81 -12.90 -9.50 -0.21
C ASP A 81 -13.26 -8.00 -0.25
N LEU A 82 -12.30 -7.15 -0.64
CA LEU A 82 -12.52 -5.72 -0.85
C LEU A 82 -12.63 -5.39 -2.34
N GLU A 83 -13.54 -4.49 -2.65
CA GLU A 83 -13.66 -3.92 -3.99
C GLU A 83 -12.82 -2.64 -4.10
N VAL A 84 -12.16 -2.45 -5.24
CA VAL A 84 -11.45 -1.21 -5.55
C VAL A 84 -12.08 -0.56 -6.77
N ALA A 85 -12.79 0.54 -6.54
CA ALA A 85 -13.48 1.28 -7.59
C ALA A 85 -12.66 2.51 -8.01
N PHE A 86 -12.40 2.66 -9.31
CA PHE A 86 -11.70 3.81 -9.88
C PHE A 86 -12.67 4.71 -10.64
N CYS A 87 -12.72 5.99 -10.27
CA CYS A 87 -13.51 7.01 -10.95
C CYS A 87 -12.58 8.08 -11.55
N GLN A 88 -13.13 9.04 -12.29
CA GLN A 88 -12.33 10.03 -13.02
C GLN A 88 -11.33 10.79 -12.12
N HIS A 89 -11.73 11.16 -10.89
CA HIS A 89 -10.95 11.99 -9.97
C HIS A 89 -10.73 11.35 -8.59
N THR A 90 -11.34 10.21 -8.32
CA THR A 90 -11.37 9.56 -6.99
C THR A 90 -11.25 8.05 -7.14
N CYS A 91 -10.90 7.37 -6.06
CA CYS A 91 -11.02 5.92 -5.95
C CYS A 91 -11.54 5.54 -4.56
N PHE A 92 -12.17 4.38 -4.49
CA PHE A 92 -12.75 3.84 -3.26
C PHE A 92 -12.24 2.44 -3.00
N ILE A 93 -12.03 2.11 -1.73
CA ILE A 93 -11.86 0.74 -1.25
C ILE A 93 -13.10 0.44 -0.42
N LEU A 94 -13.89 -0.54 -0.87
CA LEU A 94 -15.19 -0.88 -0.33
C LEU A 94 -15.14 -2.28 0.29
N ASN A 95 -15.94 -2.50 1.34
CA ASN A 95 -16.26 -3.87 1.76
C ASN A 95 -17.35 -4.49 0.87
N LEU A 96 -17.67 -5.77 1.09
CA LEU A 96 -18.72 -6.49 0.34
C LEU A 96 -20.14 -5.90 0.50
N GLU A 97 -20.37 -5.08 1.52
CA GLU A 97 -21.65 -4.38 1.74
C GLU A 97 -21.73 -3.06 0.97
N GLY A 98 -20.66 -2.69 0.25
CA GLY A 98 -20.56 -1.42 -0.47
C GLY A 98 -20.24 -0.22 0.43
N VAL A 99 -19.76 -0.45 1.66
CA VAL A 99 -19.34 0.61 2.58
C VAL A 99 -17.90 1.03 2.26
N ASP A 100 -17.73 2.34 2.03
CA ASP A 100 -16.44 2.99 1.85
C ASP A 100 -15.57 2.86 3.10
N LEU A 101 -14.48 2.10 2.99
CA LEU A 101 -13.45 2.01 4.03
C LEU A 101 -12.40 3.09 3.87
N LEU A 102 -11.97 3.33 2.62
CA LEU A 102 -10.95 4.31 2.28
C LEU A 102 -11.31 5.02 0.97
N THR A 103 -11.03 6.32 0.93
CA THR A 103 -11.20 7.16 -0.25
C THR A 103 -9.84 7.73 -0.65
N GLY A 104 -9.53 7.68 -1.94
CA GLY A 104 -8.34 8.25 -2.52
C GLY A 104 -8.67 9.25 -3.61
N SER A 105 -7.66 9.98 -4.06
CA SER A 105 -7.77 10.93 -5.15
C SER A 105 -6.93 10.49 -6.34
N ARG A 106 -7.27 11.01 -7.52
CA ARG A 106 -6.45 10.87 -8.72
C ARG A 106 -5.69 12.17 -8.98
N GLY A 107 -4.38 12.08 -9.11
CA GLY A 107 -3.49 13.19 -9.49
C GLY A 107 -2.36 12.69 -10.38
N ASN A 108 -1.96 13.45 -11.40
CA ASN A 108 -0.91 13.06 -12.35
C ASN A 108 -1.11 11.66 -12.95
N ASN A 109 -2.37 11.31 -13.26
CA ASN A 109 -2.79 9.98 -13.74
C ASN A 109 -2.57 8.80 -12.77
N LEU A 110 -2.25 9.06 -11.51
CA LEU A 110 -2.07 8.06 -10.47
C LEU A 110 -3.19 8.18 -9.43
N TYR A 111 -3.61 7.04 -8.89
CA TYR A 111 -4.56 6.99 -7.78
C TYR A 111 -3.80 6.78 -6.49
N THR A 112 -4.12 7.61 -5.50
CA THR A 112 -3.39 7.63 -4.24
C THR A 112 -4.31 7.74 -3.04
N LEU A 113 -3.93 7.05 -1.97
CA LEU A 113 -4.44 7.29 -0.62
C LEU A 113 -3.44 8.19 0.12
N SER A 114 -3.95 9.25 0.73
CA SER A 114 -3.15 10.19 1.51
C SER A 114 -3.89 10.55 2.79
N LEU A 115 -3.14 10.67 3.90
CA LEU A 115 -3.61 11.25 5.15
C LEU A 115 -2.74 12.46 5.52
#